data_AF-J9EDB4-F1
#
_entry.id   AF-J9EDB4-F1
#
_cell.length_a   1.000
_cell.length_b   1.000
_cell.length_c   1.000
_cell.angle_alpha   90.00
_cell.angle_beta   90.00
_cell.angle_gamma   90.00
#
_symmetry.space_group_name_H-M   'P 1'
#
loop_
_entity.id
_entity.type
_entity.pdbx_description
1 polymer ?
#
loop_
_entity_poly.entity_id
_entity_poly.type
_entity_poly.pdbx_seq_one_letter_code
_entity_poly.pdbx_strand_id
1 'polypeptide(L)'
;TVLARRAFVLFLHGQIKNHNAENSVVERSPTSNKFRLKTGYQVVLYVSFPPNLRTSGEVQKLSCYMGGARLEDPPEIPQTFGDIGTSGHVYVMSLADKMLKWNYLGLQGALLSHLLEPIFMTHLCIGAPSNDKAITHAVLLRFGDIRRGELIVKSSQNGVVPHGEMYHNWVSGIGTIERLDPFTGRTVTGSPSRLCKSELYESWARVVAAVKADGYKPIWSCSEAKQSEVVYQQALQTFHLQLHDNGLGMWQRKEPQVDGFQLAFLMNNFS
;
A
#
# COMPACT_ATOMS: atom_id res chain seq x y z
N THR A 1 -6.08 -1.86 -8.30
CA THR A 1 -5.68 -2.37 -6.96
C THR A 1 -4.78 -1.45 -6.16
N VAL A 2 -3.61 -1.01 -6.66
CA VAL A 2 -2.72 -0.11 -5.89
C VAL A 2 -3.41 1.21 -5.51
N LEU A 3 -4.15 1.83 -6.44
CA LEU A 3 -4.95 3.01 -6.16
C LEU A 3 -6.02 2.76 -5.09
N ALA A 4 -6.68 1.60 -5.11
CA ALA A 4 -7.67 1.23 -4.10
C ALA A 4 -7.07 1.13 -2.70
N ARG A 5 -5.86 0.56 -2.54
CA ARG A 5 -5.16 0.60 -1.24
C ARG A 5 -4.86 2.04 -0.79
N ARG A 6 -4.38 2.90 -1.69
CA ARG A 6 -4.07 4.30 -1.36
C ARG A 6 -5.33 5.08 -0.98
N ALA A 7 -6.44 4.85 -1.68
CA ALA A 7 -7.76 5.36 -1.35
C ALA A 7 -8.23 4.87 0.02
N PHE A 8 -8.03 3.58 0.34
CA PHE A 8 -8.36 3.03 1.65
C PHE A 8 -7.53 3.67 2.77
N VAL A 9 -6.24 3.92 2.56
CA VAL A 9 -5.40 4.67 3.52
C VAL A 9 -5.95 6.08 3.75
N LEU A 10 -6.31 6.81 2.69
CA LEU A 10 -6.91 8.14 2.81
C LEU A 10 -8.28 8.11 3.51
N PHE A 11 -9.09 7.07 3.25
CA PHE A 11 -10.33 6.82 3.98
C PHE A 11 -10.06 6.64 5.49
N LEU A 12 -9.07 5.81 5.85
CA LEU A 12 -8.69 5.61 7.25
C LEU A 12 -8.23 6.89 7.94
N HIS A 13 -7.58 7.82 7.22
CA HIS A 13 -7.25 9.15 7.78
C HIS A 13 -8.52 9.88 8.25
N GLY A 14 -9.56 9.87 7.42
CA GLY A 14 -10.87 10.46 7.77
C GLY A 14 -11.53 9.76 8.95
N GLN A 15 -11.46 8.43 9.00
CA GLN A 15 -12.03 7.63 10.09
C GLN A 15 -11.33 7.92 11.42
N ILE A 16 -9.99 7.98 11.43
CA ILE A 16 -9.21 8.31 12.64
C ILE A 16 -9.48 9.75 13.09
N LYS A 17 -9.52 10.71 12.15
CA LYS A 17 -9.84 12.10 12.47
C LYS A 17 -11.21 12.22 13.13
N ASN A 18 -12.18 11.44 12.67
CA ASN A 18 -13.56 11.44 13.16
C ASN A 18 -13.84 10.25 14.08
N HIS A 19 -12.85 9.74 14.82
CA HIS A 19 -13.00 8.49 15.59
C HIS A 19 -14.11 8.50 16.65
N ASN A 20 -14.48 9.69 17.15
CA ASN A 20 -15.59 9.87 18.10
C ASN A 20 -16.97 9.88 17.44
N ALA A 21 -17.05 9.94 16.11
CA ALA A 21 -18.31 9.88 15.40
C ALA A 21 -18.87 8.44 15.44
N GLU A 22 -20.19 8.32 15.58
CA GLU A 22 -20.88 7.03 15.66
C GLU A 22 -20.57 6.13 14.44
N ASN A 23 -20.54 6.75 13.26
CA ASN A 23 -20.27 6.09 11.98
C ASN A 23 -18.78 5.81 11.70
N SER A 24 -17.86 6.12 12.62
CA SER A 24 -16.46 5.74 12.50
C SER A 24 -16.32 4.22 12.51
N VAL A 25 -15.49 3.68 11.62
CA VAL A 25 -15.13 2.25 11.61
C VAL A 25 -13.96 1.92 12.55
N VAL A 26 -13.31 2.93 13.13
CA VAL A 26 -12.18 2.77 14.05
C VAL A 26 -12.55 3.15 15.48
N GLU A 27 -11.87 2.54 16.43
CA GLU A 27 -11.95 2.82 17.87
C GLU A 27 -10.55 2.79 18.50
N ARG A 28 -10.41 3.32 19.72
CA ARG A 28 -9.15 3.19 20.47
C ARG A 28 -8.95 1.73 20.87
N SER A 29 -7.73 1.24 20.72
CA SER A 29 -7.37 -0.09 21.19
C SER A 29 -7.37 -0.13 22.73
N PRO A 30 -7.92 -1.18 23.36
CA PRO A 30 -7.83 -1.37 24.80
C PRO A 30 -6.43 -1.80 25.25
N THR A 31 -5.58 -2.28 24.33
CA THR A 31 -4.28 -2.89 24.63
C THR A 31 -3.09 -2.06 24.12
N SER A 32 -3.34 -0.95 23.43
CA SER A 32 -2.29 -0.07 22.91
C SER A 32 -2.76 1.38 22.88
N ASN A 33 -1.83 2.31 22.65
CA ASN A 33 -2.15 3.72 22.42
C ASN A 33 -2.62 4.02 20.98
N LYS A 34 -2.85 2.97 20.17
CA LYS A 34 -3.24 3.06 18.76
C LYS A 34 -4.75 2.87 18.60
N PHE A 35 -5.25 3.21 17.42
CA PHE A 35 -6.58 2.86 16.94
C PHE A 35 -6.56 1.44 16.35
N ARG A 36 -7.74 0.81 16.29
CA ARG A 36 -7.99 -0.43 15.57
C ARG A 36 -9.33 -0.34 14.84
N LEU A 37 -9.59 -1.26 13.90
CA LEU A 37 -10.96 -1.43 13.39
C LEU A 37 -11.88 -1.93 14.51
N LYS A 38 -13.09 -1.40 14.58
CA LYS A 38 -14.14 -1.93 15.46
C LYS A 38 -14.37 -3.41 15.17
N THR A 39 -14.69 -4.18 16.21
CA THR A 39 -15.00 -5.61 16.07
C THR A 39 -16.13 -5.83 15.06
N GLY A 40 -15.98 -6.85 14.22
CA GLY A 40 -16.95 -7.22 13.18
C GLY A 40 -16.68 -6.61 11.80
N TYR A 41 -15.84 -5.57 11.70
CA TYR A 41 -15.41 -5.06 10.39
C TYR A 41 -14.46 -6.02 9.69
N GLN A 42 -14.71 -6.23 8.40
CA GLN A 42 -13.87 -7.03 7.51
C GLN A 42 -13.37 -6.16 6.36
N VAL A 43 -12.10 -6.34 5.99
CA VAL A 43 -11.53 -5.65 4.82
C VAL A 43 -11.59 -6.58 3.63
N VAL A 44 -12.39 -6.19 2.65
CA VAL A 44 -12.59 -6.90 1.38
C VAL A 44 -11.93 -6.12 0.25
N LEU A 45 -11.00 -6.75 -0.45
CA LEU A 45 -10.42 -6.21 -1.67
C LEU A 45 -11.03 -6.93 -2.87
N TYR A 46 -11.71 -6.17 -3.73
CA TYR A 46 -12.14 -6.66 -5.03
C TYR A 46 -11.14 -6.27 -6.12
N VAL A 47 -10.80 -7.22 -7.00
CA VAL A 47 -10.00 -6.99 -8.20
C VAL A 47 -10.68 -7.64 -9.40
N SER A 48 -10.76 -6.94 -10.54
CA SER A 48 -11.39 -7.51 -11.75
C SER A 48 -10.65 -8.74 -12.27
N PHE A 49 -9.32 -8.71 -12.20
CA PHE A 49 -8.44 -9.77 -12.71
C PHE A 49 -7.47 -10.21 -11.61
N PRO A 50 -7.02 -11.49 -11.63
CA PRO A 50 -6.11 -12.00 -10.63
C PRO A 50 -4.79 -11.21 -10.62
N PRO A 51 -4.10 -11.15 -9.47
CA PRO A 51 -2.74 -10.62 -9.43
C PRO A 51 -1.81 -11.52 -10.26
N ASN A 52 -0.62 -11.02 -10.59
CA ASN A 52 0.36 -11.76 -11.38
C ASN A 52 0.70 -13.12 -10.74
N LEU A 53 0.35 -14.21 -11.42
CA LEU A 53 0.75 -15.57 -11.04
C LEU A 53 1.80 -16.08 -12.02
N ARG A 54 2.79 -16.80 -11.49
CA ARG A 54 3.77 -17.53 -12.31
C ARG A 54 3.48 -19.03 -12.22
N THR A 55 3.46 -19.71 -13.36
CA THR A 55 3.06 -21.11 -13.52
C THR A 55 4.22 -22.09 -13.33
N SER A 56 5.07 -21.91 -12.33
CA SER A 56 6.00 -22.95 -11.90
C SER A 56 5.41 -23.68 -10.71
N GLY A 57 5.50 -25.01 -10.65
CA GLY A 57 5.05 -25.81 -9.49
C GLY A 57 5.85 -25.55 -8.19
N GLU A 58 6.70 -24.52 -8.18
CA GLU A 58 7.53 -24.07 -7.07
C GLU A 58 6.92 -22.80 -6.43
N VAL A 59 7.40 -22.43 -5.24
CA VAL A 59 7.00 -21.17 -4.59
C VAL A 59 7.34 -19.99 -5.51
N GLN A 60 6.35 -19.14 -5.81
CA GLN A 60 6.50 -18.02 -6.73
C GLN A 60 7.57 -17.02 -6.24
N LYS A 61 8.65 -16.86 -7.01
CA LYS A 61 9.64 -15.80 -6.80
C LYS A 61 9.06 -14.40 -7.05
N LEU A 62 9.73 -13.39 -6.52
CA LEU A 62 9.41 -11.99 -6.76
C LEU A 62 9.49 -11.67 -8.25
N SER A 63 8.79 -10.61 -8.65
CA SER A 63 8.73 -10.13 -10.02
C SER A 63 8.47 -8.64 -10.08
N CYS A 64 8.92 -8.00 -11.15
CA CYS A 64 8.69 -6.58 -11.37
C CYS A 64 8.36 -6.29 -12.82
N TYR A 65 7.70 -5.15 -13.02
CA TYR A 65 7.53 -4.56 -14.33
C TYR A 65 8.67 -3.58 -14.60
N MET A 66 9.18 -3.60 -15.82
CA MET A 66 10.03 -2.55 -16.38
C MET A 66 9.21 -1.74 -17.39
N GLY A 67 9.06 -0.44 -17.16
CA GLY A 67 8.42 0.46 -18.13
C GLY A 67 6.98 0.12 -18.53
N GLY A 68 6.27 -0.69 -17.73
CA GLY A 68 4.89 -1.13 -18.03
C GLY A 68 4.76 -2.25 -19.08
N ALA A 69 5.86 -2.77 -19.61
CA ALA A 69 5.83 -3.69 -20.75
C ALA A 69 5.59 -5.15 -20.35
N ARG A 70 6.52 -5.75 -19.60
CA ARG A 70 6.48 -7.18 -19.25
C ARG A 70 6.86 -7.42 -17.80
N LEU A 71 6.36 -8.53 -17.28
CA LEU A 71 6.70 -9.03 -15.97
C LEU A 71 8.01 -9.81 -16.06
N GLU A 72 9.00 -9.41 -15.28
CA GLU A 72 10.36 -9.95 -15.32
C GLU A 72 10.85 -10.28 -13.90
N ASP A 73 11.97 -10.98 -13.82
CA ASP A 73 12.67 -11.22 -12.56
C ASP A 73 13.31 -9.92 -12.07
N PRO A 74 13.22 -9.61 -10.77
CA PRO A 74 13.86 -8.42 -10.25
C PRO A 74 15.38 -8.55 -10.36
N PRO A 75 16.11 -7.47 -10.72
CA PRO A 75 17.56 -7.49 -10.68
C PRO A 75 18.05 -7.71 -9.24
N GLU A 76 19.22 -8.33 -9.09
CA GLU A 76 19.82 -8.57 -7.77
C GLU A 76 20.19 -7.27 -7.04
N ILE A 77 20.50 -6.23 -7.81
CA ILE A 77 20.84 -4.90 -7.30
C ILE A 77 19.62 -3.98 -7.45
N PRO A 78 19.19 -3.30 -6.36
CA PRO A 78 18.13 -2.30 -6.46
C PRO A 78 18.49 -1.15 -7.41
N GLN A 79 17.54 -0.80 -8.27
CA GLN A 79 17.68 0.28 -9.24
C GLN A 79 17.95 1.66 -8.59
N THR A 80 18.96 2.37 -9.10
CA THR A 80 19.29 3.76 -8.73
C THR A 80 18.58 4.78 -9.63
N PHE A 81 18.58 6.05 -9.25
CA PHE A 81 18.11 7.17 -10.07
C PHE A 81 18.99 7.40 -11.29
N GLY A 82 20.30 7.12 -11.20
CA GLY A 82 21.19 7.12 -12.35
C GLY A 82 20.74 6.11 -13.40
N ASP A 83 20.40 4.89 -12.96
CA ASP A 83 19.86 3.84 -13.84
C ASP A 83 18.53 4.25 -14.47
N ILE A 84 17.63 4.87 -13.70
CA ILE A 84 16.35 5.38 -14.22
C ILE A 84 16.57 6.51 -15.24
N GLY A 85 17.45 7.46 -14.93
CA GLY A 85 17.77 8.58 -15.82
C GLY A 85 18.39 8.12 -17.14
N THR A 86 19.17 7.03 -17.10
CA THR A 86 19.82 6.45 -18.28
C THR A 86 18.88 5.57 -19.09
N SER A 87 18.10 4.70 -18.43
CA SER A 87 17.21 3.74 -19.11
C SER A 87 15.84 4.30 -19.49
N GLY A 88 15.41 5.39 -18.86
CA GLY A 88 14.03 5.90 -18.97
C GLY A 88 12.97 4.97 -18.36
N HIS A 89 13.39 3.90 -17.67
CA HIS A 89 12.49 2.87 -17.16
C HIS A 89 12.60 2.73 -15.65
N VAL A 90 11.48 2.40 -15.02
CA VAL A 90 11.37 2.26 -13.58
C VAL A 90 10.95 0.83 -13.26
N TYR A 91 11.75 0.13 -12.46
CA TYR A 91 11.34 -1.17 -11.93
C TYR A 91 10.27 -0.99 -10.86
N VAL A 92 9.15 -1.69 -11.02
CA VAL A 92 8.02 -1.63 -10.09
C VAL A 92 7.58 -3.04 -9.75
N MET A 93 7.59 -3.38 -8.46
CA MET A 93 7.14 -4.70 -8.00
C MET A 93 5.75 -5.05 -8.51
N SER A 94 5.56 -6.34 -8.82
CA SER A 94 4.29 -6.89 -9.31
C SER A 94 3.14 -6.67 -8.32
N LEU A 95 1.91 -6.85 -8.79
CA LEU A 95 0.76 -6.72 -7.89
C LEU A 95 0.74 -7.81 -6.82
N ALA A 96 1.05 -9.06 -7.17
CA ALA A 96 1.10 -10.17 -6.23
C ALA A 96 2.12 -9.92 -5.10
N ASP A 97 3.31 -9.42 -5.45
CA ASP A 97 4.37 -9.15 -4.47
C ASP A 97 4.01 -7.96 -3.56
N LYS A 98 3.35 -6.94 -4.11
CA LYS A 98 2.78 -5.85 -3.30
C LYS A 98 1.74 -6.39 -2.32
N MET A 99 0.85 -7.27 -2.76
CA MET A 99 -0.17 -7.86 -1.88
C MET A 99 0.44 -8.75 -0.80
N LEU A 100 1.48 -9.53 -1.13
CA LEU A 100 2.28 -10.28 -0.14
C LEU A 100 2.81 -9.35 0.95
N LYS A 101 3.44 -8.23 0.56
CA LYS A 101 3.92 -7.23 1.51
C LYS A 101 2.80 -6.61 2.35
N TRP A 102 1.62 -6.37 1.77
CA TRP A 102 0.47 -5.82 2.50
C TRP A 102 -0.10 -6.82 3.49
N ASN A 103 -0.18 -8.10 3.12
CA ASN A 103 -0.59 -9.16 4.03
C ASN A 103 0.43 -9.39 5.14
N TYR A 104 1.70 -9.05 4.94
CA TYR A 104 2.73 -9.15 5.97
C TYR A 104 2.77 -7.95 6.92
N LEU A 105 2.79 -6.72 6.39
CA LEU A 105 3.01 -5.48 7.16
C LEU A 105 1.73 -4.72 7.52
N GLY A 106 0.61 -5.08 6.87
CA GLY A 106 -0.65 -4.36 6.94
C GLY A 106 -0.82 -3.34 5.82
N LEU A 107 -2.08 -3.05 5.51
CA LEU A 107 -2.53 -2.15 4.45
C LEU A 107 -2.23 -0.67 4.77
N GLN A 108 -2.12 -0.31 6.03
CA GLN A 108 -1.97 1.06 6.50
C GLN A 108 -0.61 1.69 6.14
N GLY A 109 0.45 0.87 6.10
CA GLY A 109 1.81 1.34 5.82
C GLY A 109 2.43 2.17 6.96
N ALA A 110 3.72 2.50 6.84
CA ALA A 110 4.53 3.08 7.91
C ALA A 110 3.92 4.30 8.62
N LEU A 111 3.41 5.28 7.86
CA LEU A 111 2.87 6.52 8.44
C LEU A 111 1.68 6.23 9.36
N LEU A 112 0.67 5.51 8.88
CA LEU A 112 -0.50 5.19 9.71
C LEU A 112 -0.18 4.20 10.83
N SER A 113 0.89 3.40 10.74
CA SER A 113 1.30 2.53 11.84
C SER A 113 1.61 3.30 13.13
N HIS A 114 1.93 4.61 13.06
CA HIS A 114 2.07 5.47 14.26
C HIS A 114 0.78 5.57 15.07
N LEU A 115 -0.37 5.49 14.39
CA LEU A 115 -1.68 5.73 14.97
C LEU A 115 -2.56 4.48 14.99
N LEU A 116 -2.26 3.47 14.18
CA LEU A 116 -3.18 2.37 13.87
C LEU A 116 -2.47 1.03 14.03
N GLU A 117 -3.12 0.07 14.69
CA GLU A 117 -2.71 -1.32 14.67
C GLU A 117 -2.74 -1.87 13.22
N PRO A 118 -1.92 -2.89 12.87
CA PRO A 118 -1.89 -3.41 11.52
C PRO A 118 -3.27 -3.91 11.05
N ILE A 119 -3.70 -3.44 9.88
CA ILE A 119 -4.96 -3.89 9.25
C ILE A 119 -4.63 -4.77 8.05
N PHE A 120 -5.15 -5.99 8.06
CA PHE A 120 -4.95 -6.97 6.99
C PHE A 120 -6.21 -7.17 6.14
N MET A 121 -6.01 -7.66 4.91
CA MET A 121 -7.12 -8.09 4.07
C MET A 121 -7.70 -9.37 4.66
N THR A 122 -9.02 -9.42 4.79
CA THR A 122 -9.74 -10.65 5.21
C THR A 122 -10.23 -11.42 4.00
N HIS A 123 -10.58 -10.70 2.92
CA HIS A 123 -11.11 -11.28 1.71
C HIS A 123 -10.47 -10.65 0.47
N LEU A 124 -10.13 -11.50 -0.50
CA LEU A 124 -9.73 -11.11 -1.85
C LEU A 124 -10.70 -11.72 -2.85
N CYS A 125 -11.56 -10.87 -3.41
CA CYS A 125 -12.55 -11.26 -4.41
C CYS A 125 -12.06 -10.93 -5.81
N ILE A 126 -12.20 -11.88 -6.75
CA ILE A 126 -11.66 -11.75 -8.10
C ILE A 126 -12.79 -11.86 -9.12
N GLY A 127 -12.91 -10.87 -10.01
CA GLY A 127 -13.96 -10.78 -11.03
C GLY A 127 -13.81 -11.75 -12.20
N ALA A 128 -12.86 -12.68 -12.16
CA ALA A 128 -12.59 -13.63 -13.23
C ALA A 128 -12.30 -15.04 -12.68
N PRO A 129 -12.58 -16.10 -13.47
CA PRO A 129 -12.16 -17.46 -13.13
C PRO A 129 -10.65 -17.49 -12.89
N SER A 130 -10.22 -18.01 -11.74
CA SER A 130 -8.81 -18.10 -11.39
C SER A 130 -8.57 -19.25 -10.40
N ASN A 131 -7.31 -19.55 -10.14
CA ASN A 131 -6.92 -20.56 -9.16
C ASN A 131 -6.74 -19.91 -7.78
N ASP A 132 -7.79 -19.94 -6.96
CA ASP A 132 -7.80 -19.33 -5.62
C ASP A 132 -6.65 -19.84 -4.75
N LYS A 133 -6.33 -21.14 -4.81
CA LYS A 133 -5.20 -21.72 -4.05
C LYS A 133 -3.87 -21.11 -4.48
N ALA A 134 -3.61 -21.05 -5.79
CA ALA A 134 -2.38 -20.44 -6.31
C ALA A 134 -2.27 -18.97 -5.92
N ILE A 135 -3.39 -18.25 -5.89
CA ILE A 135 -3.43 -16.84 -5.47
C ILE A 135 -3.14 -16.71 -3.99
N THR A 136 -3.77 -17.50 -3.12
CA THR A 136 -3.47 -17.52 -1.68
C THR A 136 -1.98 -17.79 -1.44
N HIS A 137 -1.39 -18.76 -2.14
CA HIS A 137 0.05 -19.00 -2.06
C HIS A 137 0.87 -17.79 -2.51
N ALA A 138 0.52 -17.19 -3.65
CA ALA A 138 1.25 -16.05 -4.21
C ALA A 138 1.14 -14.77 -3.37
N VAL A 139 0.06 -14.55 -2.62
CA VAL A 139 -0.15 -13.28 -1.89
C VAL A 139 -0.08 -13.40 -0.36
N LEU A 140 0.07 -14.61 0.19
CA LEU A 140 0.10 -14.83 1.65
C LEU A 140 1.10 -15.90 2.07
N LEU A 141 1.06 -17.09 1.46
CA LEU A 141 1.75 -18.28 1.99
C LEU A 141 3.16 -18.53 1.42
N ARG A 142 3.84 -17.50 0.90
CA ARG A 142 5.20 -17.67 0.34
C ARG A 142 6.28 -17.98 1.37
N PHE A 143 6.04 -17.63 2.63
CA PHE A 143 6.95 -17.91 3.75
C PHE A 143 6.53 -19.15 4.55
N GLY A 144 5.61 -19.95 4.02
CA GLY A 144 5.05 -21.13 4.67
C GLY A 144 3.58 -20.97 5.04
N ASP A 145 3.05 -22.02 5.67
CA ASP A 145 1.61 -22.25 5.81
C ASP A 145 1.01 -21.81 7.16
N ILE A 146 1.80 -21.21 8.04
CA ILE A 146 1.39 -20.81 9.40
C ILE A 146 0.14 -19.90 9.36
N ARG A 147 0.04 -19.07 8.32
CA ARG A 147 -1.04 -18.07 8.15
C ARG A 147 -2.20 -18.57 7.30
N ARG A 148 -2.26 -19.87 7.02
CA ARG A 148 -3.33 -20.48 6.23
C ARG A 148 -4.68 -20.23 6.91
N GLY A 149 -5.63 -19.71 6.15
CA GLY A 149 -6.97 -19.37 6.64
C GLY A 149 -7.15 -17.91 7.07
N GLU A 150 -6.08 -17.11 7.18
CA GLU A 150 -6.20 -15.68 7.49
C GLU A 150 -6.76 -14.83 6.34
N LEU A 151 -6.66 -15.32 5.09
CA LEU A 151 -7.20 -14.68 3.89
C LEU A 151 -8.11 -15.64 3.14
N ILE A 152 -9.34 -15.21 2.89
CA ILE A 152 -10.29 -15.92 2.05
C ILE A 152 -10.18 -15.37 0.62
N VAL A 153 -9.80 -16.21 -0.33
CA VAL A 153 -9.78 -15.86 -1.77
C VAL A 153 -11.00 -16.48 -2.44
N LYS A 154 -11.71 -15.69 -3.25
CA LYS A 154 -12.87 -16.14 -4.02
C LYS A 154 -12.86 -15.58 -5.43
N SER A 155 -12.74 -16.46 -6.42
CA SER A 155 -12.92 -16.12 -7.82
C SER A 155 -14.36 -16.26 -8.30
N SER A 156 -14.80 -15.32 -9.13
CA SER A 156 -16.03 -15.40 -9.90
C SER A 156 -15.93 -16.51 -10.95
N GLN A 157 -17.01 -17.26 -11.14
CA GLN A 157 -17.13 -18.22 -12.24
C GLN A 157 -17.48 -17.54 -13.56
N ASN A 158 -18.03 -16.33 -13.49
CA ASN A 158 -18.33 -15.49 -14.64
C ASN A 158 -17.23 -14.45 -14.79
N GLY A 159 -16.58 -14.42 -15.96
CA GLY A 159 -15.53 -13.44 -16.23
C GLY A 159 -16.10 -12.05 -16.49
N VAL A 160 -15.57 -11.03 -15.82
CA VAL A 160 -15.74 -9.64 -16.24
C VAL A 160 -14.99 -9.39 -17.55
N VAL A 161 -15.62 -8.65 -18.46
CA VAL A 161 -14.99 -8.26 -19.72
C VAL A 161 -14.05 -7.08 -19.46
N PRO A 162 -12.78 -7.13 -19.92
CA PRO A 162 -11.89 -5.98 -19.83
C PRO A 162 -12.46 -4.80 -20.62
N HIS A 163 -12.60 -3.65 -19.98
CA HIS A 163 -13.03 -2.41 -20.65
C HIS A 163 -11.97 -1.32 -20.49
N GLY A 164 -10.94 -1.38 -21.34
CA GLY A 164 -9.84 -0.41 -21.38
C GLY A 164 -9.06 -0.29 -20.07
N GLU A 165 -7.96 0.46 -20.12
CA GLU A 165 -7.24 0.84 -18.90
C GLU A 165 -7.80 2.15 -18.37
N MET A 166 -8.41 2.09 -17.18
CA MET A 166 -9.01 3.23 -16.51
C MET A 166 -8.28 3.50 -15.18
N TYR A 167 -7.67 4.68 -15.07
CA TYR A 167 -6.93 5.11 -13.88
C TYR A 167 -7.75 6.10 -13.07
N HIS A 168 -8.84 5.60 -12.50
CA HIS A 168 -9.73 6.38 -11.65
C HIS A 168 -9.53 6.02 -10.19
N ASN A 169 -9.80 6.97 -9.31
CA ASN A 169 -9.96 6.70 -7.90
C ASN A 169 -11.16 7.46 -7.32
N TRP A 170 -11.76 6.86 -6.30
CA TRP A 170 -12.83 7.43 -5.51
C TRP A 170 -12.62 7.03 -4.05
N VAL A 171 -12.97 7.92 -3.14
CA VAL A 171 -12.83 7.70 -1.70
C VAL A 171 -14.14 8.09 -1.04
N SER A 172 -14.69 7.19 -0.23
CA SER A 172 -15.89 7.47 0.55
C SER A 172 -15.67 8.69 1.45
N GLY A 173 -16.66 9.59 1.49
CA GLY A 173 -16.58 10.86 2.22
C GLY A 173 -15.93 12.04 1.45
N ILE A 174 -15.25 11.80 0.32
CA ILE A 174 -14.74 12.90 -0.55
C ILE A 174 -15.72 13.20 -1.71
N GLY A 175 -16.53 12.23 -2.11
CA GLY A 175 -17.66 12.42 -3.03
C GLY A 175 -17.32 12.49 -4.53
N THR A 176 -16.12 12.92 -4.89
CA THR A 176 -15.71 13.08 -6.31
C THR A 176 -14.82 11.95 -6.81
N ILE A 177 -15.03 11.54 -8.06
CA ILE A 177 -14.11 10.66 -8.81
C ILE A 177 -12.95 11.49 -9.34
N GLU A 178 -11.72 11.04 -9.11
CA GLU A 178 -10.50 11.64 -9.65
C GLU A 178 -9.95 10.74 -10.77
N ARG A 179 -9.66 11.36 -11.92
CA ARG A 179 -9.07 10.72 -13.11
C ARG A 179 -7.58 11.03 -13.18
N LEU A 180 -6.77 10.01 -13.39
CA LEU A 180 -5.32 10.14 -13.51
C LEU A 180 -4.85 9.90 -14.95
N ASP A 181 -3.79 10.61 -15.31
CA ASP A 181 -2.96 10.30 -16.45
C ASP A 181 -1.89 9.28 -16.02
N PRO A 182 -1.86 8.07 -16.61
CA PRO A 182 -0.92 7.02 -16.21
C PRO A 182 0.55 7.33 -16.53
N PHE A 183 0.83 8.20 -17.51
CA PHE A 183 2.19 8.57 -17.91
C PHE A 183 2.79 9.61 -16.98
N THR A 184 1.98 10.56 -16.50
CA THR A 184 2.45 11.61 -15.59
C THR A 184 2.23 11.26 -14.12
N GLY A 185 1.32 10.34 -13.81
CA GLY A 185 0.88 10.03 -12.45
C GLY A 185 0.10 11.16 -11.76
N ARG A 186 -0.27 12.21 -12.52
CA ARG A 186 -1.04 13.38 -12.09
C ARG A 186 -2.50 13.23 -12.48
N THR A 187 -3.34 14.14 -12.03
CA THR A 187 -4.71 14.23 -12.56
C THR A 187 -4.67 14.56 -14.06
N VAL A 188 -5.77 14.28 -14.76
CA VAL A 188 -5.92 14.69 -16.18
C VAL A 188 -5.85 16.22 -16.38
N THR A 189 -5.93 17.00 -15.30
CA THR A 189 -5.76 18.46 -15.30
C THR A 189 -4.32 18.90 -14.93
N GLY A 190 -3.40 17.95 -14.72
CA GLY A 190 -2.00 18.20 -14.35
C GLY A 190 -1.72 18.41 -12.86
N SER A 191 -2.76 18.46 -12.01
CA SER A 191 -2.63 18.64 -10.57
C SER A 191 -2.09 17.36 -9.89
N PRO A 192 -1.42 17.47 -8.73
CA PRO A 192 -1.13 16.29 -7.91
C PRO A 192 -2.41 15.53 -7.56
N SER A 193 -2.38 14.20 -7.66
CA SER A 193 -3.47 13.35 -7.19
C SER A 193 -3.63 13.48 -5.67
N ARG A 194 -4.88 13.45 -5.16
CA ARG A 194 -5.17 13.29 -3.71
C ARG A 194 -4.53 12.05 -3.09
N LEU A 195 -4.22 11.06 -3.94
CA LEU A 195 -3.56 9.84 -3.55
C LEU A 195 -2.05 9.92 -3.71
N CYS A 196 -1.43 11.03 -4.11
CA CYS A 196 0.02 11.12 -4.26
C CYS A 196 0.74 11.13 -2.89
N LYS A 197 2.07 11.06 -2.87
CA LYS A 197 2.81 10.94 -1.60
C LYS A 197 2.67 12.19 -0.73
N SER A 198 2.73 13.39 -1.33
CA SER A 198 2.64 14.65 -0.59
C SER A 198 1.26 14.83 0.04
N GLU A 199 0.19 14.60 -0.72
CA GLU A 199 -1.19 14.71 -0.23
C GLU A 199 -1.51 13.72 0.90
N LEU A 200 -1.06 12.47 0.78
CA LEU A 200 -1.23 11.49 1.86
C LEU A 200 -0.40 11.86 3.09
N TYR A 201 0.81 12.39 2.93
CA TYR A 201 1.65 12.81 4.04
C TYR A 201 1.05 14.02 4.77
N GLU A 202 0.57 15.02 4.02
CA GLU A 202 -0.15 16.16 4.56
C GLU A 202 -1.42 15.75 5.31
N SER A 203 -2.22 14.87 4.71
CA SER A 203 -3.42 14.34 5.35
C SER A 203 -3.07 13.63 6.66
N TRP A 204 -2.03 12.79 6.67
CA TRP A 204 -1.54 12.13 7.87
C TRP A 204 -1.11 13.14 8.95
N ALA A 205 -0.34 14.17 8.59
CA ALA A 205 0.11 15.20 9.53
C ALA A 205 -1.07 15.92 10.19
N ARG A 206 -2.12 16.24 9.41
CA ARG A 206 -3.37 16.83 9.95
C ARG A 206 -4.09 15.88 10.92
N VAL A 207 -4.12 14.57 10.64
CA VAL A 207 -4.71 13.58 11.54
C VAL A 207 -3.91 13.49 12.84
N VAL A 208 -2.58 13.41 12.77
CA VAL A 208 -1.72 13.37 13.96
C VAL A 208 -1.95 14.61 14.84
N ALA A 209 -1.98 15.80 14.23
CA ALA A 209 -2.25 17.05 14.95
C ALA A 209 -3.63 17.04 15.63
N ALA A 210 -4.65 16.50 14.96
CA ALA A 210 -6.00 16.39 15.51
C ALA A 210 -6.11 15.39 16.67
N VAL A 211 -5.37 14.27 16.61
CA VAL A 211 -5.44 13.21 17.62
C VAL A 211 -4.61 13.53 18.86
N LYS A 212 -3.42 14.15 18.69
CA LYS A 212 -2.47 14.37 19.79
C LYS A 212 -2.78 15.59 20.66
N ALA A 213 -3.81 16.38 20.35
CA ALA A 213 -4.34 17.52 21.13
C ALA A 213 -3.38 18.66 21.55
N ASP A 214 -2.06 18.52 21.37
CA ASP A 214 -1.05 19.46 21.91
C ASP A 214 -0.39 20.35 20.83
N GLY A 215 -1.07 20.61 19.71
CA GLY A 215 -0.49 21.39 18.61
C GLY A 215 0.74 20.74 17.96
N TYR A 216 0.93 19.42 18.15
CA TYR A 216 2.02 18.64 17.55
C TYR A 216 2.00 18.79 16.03
N LYS A 217 2.99 19.49 15.49
CA LYS A 217 3.27 19.58 14.05
C LYS A 217 4.49 18.70 13.78
N PRO A 218 4.35 17.59 13.01
CA PRO A 218 5.52 16.80 12.63
C PRO A 218 6.42 17.69 11.77
N ILE A 219 7.61 18.06 12.25
CA ILE A 219 8.64 18.82 11.48
C ILE A 219 9.40 17.89 10.52
N TRP A 220 9.14 16.59 10.60
CA TRP A 220 9.79 15.57 9.80
C TRP A 220 9.53 15.71 8.30
N SER A 221 10.53 15.32 7.52
CA SER A 221 10.32 14.88 6.15
C SER A 221 9.44 13.63 6.11
N CYS A 222 8.83 13.36 4.96
CA CYS A 222 8.06 12.13 4.76
C CYS A 222 8.90 10.87 5.01
N SER A 223 10.19 10.89 4.66
CA SER A 223 11.15 9.83 4.94
C SER A 223 11.35 9.63 6.44
N GLU A 224 11.69 10.69 7.17
CA GLU A 224 11.91 10.62 8.64
C GLU A 224 10.67 10.12 9.37
N ALA A 225 9.48 10.62 9.00
CA ALA A 225 8.22 10.18 9.60
C ALA A 225 7.93 8.69 9.33
N LYS A 226 8.31 8.17 8.16
CA LYS A 226 8.20 6.73 7.87
C LYS A 226 9.21 5.91 8.67
N GLN A 227 10.44 6.39 8.80
CA GLN A 227 11.52 5.67 9.50
C GLN A 227 11.35 5.66 11.02
N SER A 228 10.66 6.65 11.58
CA SER A 228 10.45 6.75 13.03
C SER A 228 9.43 5.76 13.60
N GLU A 229 8.65 5.04 12.78
CA GLU A 229 7.79 3.95 13.24
C GLU A 229 8.61 2.64 13.36
N VAL A 230 9.15 2.40 14.55
CA VAL A 230 10.14 1.34 14.80
C VAL A 230 9.57 -0.06 14.52
N VAL A 231 8.37 -0.36 14.98
CA VAL A 231 7.78 -1.70 14.90
C VAL A 231 7.54 -2.11 13.44
N TYR A 232 7.02 -1.20 12.62
CA TYR A 232 6.82 -1.38 11.19
C TYR A 232 8.15 -1.50 10.45
N GLN A 233 9.16 -0.69 10.79
CA GLN A 233 10.48 -0.81 10.15
C GLN A 233 11.16 -2.13 10.49
N GLN A 234 11.05 -2.61 11.73
CA GLN A 234 11.54 -3.93 12.13
C GLN A 234 10.81 -5.03 11.34
N ALA A 235 9.48 -5.01 11.30
CA ALA A 235 8.70 -5.97 10.50
C ALA A 235 9.06 -5.91 9.01
N LEU A 236 9.33 -4.72 8.46
CA LEU A 236 9.78 -4.55 7.08
C LEU A 236 11.17 -5.15 6.84
N GLN A 237 12.09 -5.02 7.79
CA GLN A 237 13.40 -5.67 7.73
C GLN A 237 13.25 -7.19 7.77
N THR A 238 12.45 -7.73 8.70
CA THR A 238 12.15 -9.16 8.77
C THR A 238 11.52 -9.69 7.48
N PHE A 239 10.60 -8.93 6.87
CA PHE A 239 10.02 -9.27 5.58
C PHE A 239 11.09 -9.40 4.48
N HIS A 240 12.04 -8.46 4.39
CA HIS A 240 13.12 -8.56 3.41
C HIS A 240 14.08 -9.72 3.69
N LEU A 241 14.40 -9.99 4.95
CA LEU A 241 15.20 -11.15 5.34
C LEU A 241 14.52 -12.46 4.93
N GLN A 242 13.22 -12.61 5.18
CA GLN A 242 12.48 -13.79 4.74
C GLN A 242 12.46 -13.96 3.22
N LEU A 243 12.39 -12.87 2.44
CA LEU A 243 12.51 -12.96 0.99
C LEU A 243 13.87 -13.50 0.55
N HIS A 244 14.95 -13.02 1.19
CA HIS A 244 16.30 -13.46 0.93
C HIS A 244 16.51 -14.94 1.33
N ASP A 245 16.16 -15.29 2.57
CA ASP A 245 16.43 -16.61 3.15
C ASP A 245 15.62 -17.74 2.46
N ASN A 246 14.46 -17.40 1.88
CA ASN A 246 13.66 -18.33 1.08
C ASN A 246 14.02 -18.29 -0.42
N GLY A 247 15.06 -17.56 -0.83
CA GLY A 247 15.50 -17.48 -2.24
C GLY A 247 14.45 -16.88 -3.18
N LEU A 248 13.56 -16.02 -2.67
CA LEU A 248 12.45 -15.45 -3.43
C LEU A 248 12.87 -14.23 -4.27
N GLY A 249 14.09 -13.73 -4.11
CA GLY A 249 14.66 -12.64 -4.90
C GLY A 249 14.69 -11.29 -4.18
N MET A 250 15.21 -10.27 -4.85
CA MET A 250 15.46 -8.93 -4.29
C MET A 250 14.26 -7.99 -4.46
N TRP A 251 13.81 -7.36 -3.37
CA TRP A 251 12.76 -6.35 -3.44
C TRP A 251 13.26 -5.04 -4.03
N GLN A 252 12.70 -4.64 -5.18
CA GLN A 252 13.01 -3.35 -5.80
C GLN A 252 12.36 -2.21 -5.02
N ARG A 253 13.21 -1.33 -4.47
CA ARG A 253 12.81 -0.08 -3.82
C ARG A 253 13.41 1.11 -4.56
N LYS A 254 12.78 2.27 -4.42
CA LYS A 254 13.35 3.54 -4.90
C LYS A 254 14.27 4.12 -3.84
N GLU A 255 15.23 4.93 -4.29
CA GLU A 255 16.15 5.59 -3.40
C GLU A 255 15.39 6.47 -2.37
N PRO A 256 15.91 6.60 -1.14
CA PRO A 256 15.22 7.31 -0.06
C PRO A 256 14.86 8.77 -0.39
N GLN A 257 15.62 9.37 -1.30
CA GLN A 257 15.40 10.73 -1.80
C GLN A 257 13.98 10.95 -2.36
N VAL A 258 13.30 9.92 -2.89
CA VAL A 258 11.88 10.02 -3.33
C VAL A 258 10.95 10.47 -2.20
N ASP A 259 11.30 10.14 -0.96
CA ASP A 259 10.53 10.47 0.24
C ASP A 259 11.17 11.62 1.04
N GLY A 260 12.28 12.20 0.56
CA GLY A 260 13.07 13.24 1.23
C GLY A 260 12.47 14.65 1.18
N PHE A 261 11.15 14.79 1.06
CA PHE A 261 10.47 16.08 0.99
C PHE A 261 9.76 16.42 2.32
N GLN A 262 9.63 17.71 2.58
CA GLN A 262 8.87 18.29 3.70
C GLN A 262 7.66 19.07 3.19
N LEU A 263 6.68 19.30 4.07
CA LEU A 263 5.48 20.05 3.73
C LEU A 263 5.74 21.56 3.89
N ALA A 264 5.37 22.37 2.90
CA ALA A 264 5.70 23.80 2.85
C ALA A 264 5.16 24.61 4.06
N PHE A 265 4.00 24.25 4.60
CA PHE A 265 3.40 24.91 5.77
C PHE A 265 4.10 24.62 7.11
N LEU A 266 5.12 23.74 7.12
CA LEU A 266 6.00 23.55 8.28
C LEU A 266 7.22 24.48 8.25
N MET A 267 7.59 24.99 7.07
CA MET A 267 8.79 25.84 6.90
C MET A 267 8.54 27.33 7.21
N ASN A 268 7.30 27.80 7.10
CA ASN A 268 6.95 29.23 7.27
C ASN A 268 6.89 29.74 8.73
N ASN A 269 7.40 28.98 9.71
CA ASN A 269 7.47 29.41 11.11
C ASN A 269 8.92 29.66 11.60
N PHE A 270 9.91 29.66 10.69
CA PHE A 270 11.31 29.96 10.97
C PHE A 270 11.83 31.15 10.14
N SER A 271 11.05 32.23 10.10
CA SER A 271 11.46 33.54 9.55
C SER A 271 11.18 34.64 10.55
#